data_AF-A0A935IET3-F1
#
_entry.id   AF-A0A935IET3-F1
#
_cell.length_a   1.000
_cell.length_b   1.000
_cell.length_c   1.000
_cell.angle_alpha   90.00
_cell.angle_beta   90.00
_cell.angle_gamma   90.00
#
_symmetry.space_group_name_H-M   'P 1'
#
loop_
_entity.id
_entity.type
_entity.pdbx_description
1 polymer ?
#
loop_
_entity_poly.entity_id
_entity_poly.type
_entity_poly.pdbx_seq_one_letter_code
_entity_poly.pdbx_strand_id
1 'polypeptide(L)'
;MKTLIASKYSLISWILINCIVLLLLSGNGYTQTFQRIYGTSLDNSFSKVIPDGTEYYVLGQDQPSISALPRATVTRLAADGSILWTKSLDIPSQWNDAIRVKKGDLILVGNSLPGDATAKSIMGRITPTGTYTWLKSYDDLGGRDIFLRIIENPVPQNTNYPYYILGAQLEILGLSQTWDDVVMMNINDNGNFNWKKVYTSNSDDEFFRDFMALPNGEMLISGSRLNRQSDHSGIFYITSNDGTILSGKIATWMNYPDIAAAQKWRIFYGFK
;
A
#
# COMPACT_ATOMS: atom_id res chain seq x y z
N MET A 1 -15.88 -72.97 -4.26
CA MET A 1 -14.97 -72.45 -5.29
C MET A 1 -15.73 -71.39 -6.07
N LYS A 2 -15.62 -70.11 -5.68
CA LYS A 2 -16.27 -68.97 -6.36
C LYS A 2 -15.19 -68.14 -7.02
N THR A 3 -15.24 -68.07 -8.34
CA THR A 3 -14.26 -67.40 -9.22
C THR A 3 -14.40 -65.89 -9.07
N LEU A 4 -13.32 -65.22 -8.66
CA LEU A 4 -13.21 -63.76 -8.75
C LEU A 4 -13.00 -63.37 -10.22
N ILE A 5 -13.98 -62.66 -10.80
CA ILE A 5 -13.83 -62.01 -12.09
C ILE A 5 -13.02 -60.73 -11.85
N ALA A 6 -11.72 -60.78 -12.10
CA ALA A 6 -10.88 -59.59 -12.15
C ALA A 6 -11.25 -58.77 -13.39
N SER A 7 -11.82 -57.58 -13.17
CA SER A 7 -12.13 -56.63 -14.26
C SER A 7 -10.83 -56.19 -14.93
N LYS A 8 -10.71 -56.48 -16.23
CA LYS A 8 -9.63 -56.01 -17.11
C LYS A 8 -9.75 -54.50 -17.32
N TYR A 9 -9.26 -53.70 -16.38
CA TYR A 9 -8.79 -52.35 -16.72
C TYR A 9 -7.29 -52.47 -16.99
N SER A 10 -6.90 -52.31 -18.26
CA SER A 10 -5.49 -52.35 -18.62
C SER A 10 -4.77 -51.16 -17.99
N LEU A 11 -3.48 -51.32 -17.70
CA LEU A 11 -2.60 -50.25 -17.23
C LEU A 11 -2.74 -48.99 -18.11
N ILE A 12 -3.04 -49.18 -19.40
CA ILE A 12 -3.29 -48.14 -20.40
C ILE A 12 -4.57 -47.34 -20.11
N SER A 13 -5.67 -47.98 -19.67
CA SER A 13 -6.89 -47.26 -19.25
C SER A 13 -6.66 -46.43 -17.98
N TRP A 14 -5.81 -46.88 -17.07
CA TRP A 14 -5.45 -46.12 -15.87
C TRP A 14 -4.56 -44.90 -16.18
N ILE A 15 -3.61 -45.06 -17.11
CA ILE A 15 -2.76 -43.97 -17.58
C ILE A 15 -3.59 -42.93 -18.37
N LEU A 16 -4.50 -43.37 -19.25
CA LEU A 16 -5.39 -42.47 -20.00
C LEU A 16 -6.32 -41.67 -19.08
N ILE A 17 -6.90 -42.28 -18.05
CA ILE A 17 -7.76 -41.57 -17.08
C ILE A 17 -6.95 -40.54 -16.29
N ASN A 18 -5.73 -40.87 -15.85
CA ASN A 18 -4.88 -39.92 -15.13
C ASN A 18 -4.34 -38.80 -16.03
N CYS A 19 -4.01 -39.09 -17.29
CA CYS A 19 -3.63 -38.06 -18.28
C CYS A 19 -4.81 -37.12 -18.59
N ILE A 20 -6.05 -37.61 -18.65
CA ILE A 20 -7.25 -36.79 -18.84
C ILE A 20 -7.53 -35.94 -17.59
N VAL A 21 -7.35 -36.47 -16.38
CA VAL A 21 -7.49 -35.68 -15.12
C VAL A 21 -6.40 -34.63 -14.99
N LEU A 22 -5.16 -34.91 -15.44
CA LEU A 22 -4.06 -33.94 -15.50
C LEU A 22 -4.24 -32.87 -16.60
N LEU A 23 -4.92 -33.20 -17.70
CA LEU A 23 -5.27 -32.24 -18.77
C LEU A 23 -6.51 -31.39 -18.44
N LEU A 24 -7.42 -31.89 -17.59
CA LEU A 24 -8.57 -31.12 -17.04
C LEU A 24 -8.16 -30.24 -15.85
N LEU A 25 -7.01 -30.51 -15.24
CA LEU A 25 -6.26 -29.55 -14.44
C LEU A 25 -5.46 -28.63 -15.37
N SER A 26 -6.08 -28.08 -16.41
CA SER A 26 -5.64 -26.80 -16.93
C SER A 26 -5.71 -25.87 -15.73
N GLY A 27 -4.54 -25.61 -15.12
CA GLY A 27 -4.42 -24.60 -14.10
C GLY A 27 -5.14 -23.37 -14.61
N ASN A 28 -5.81 -22.64 -13.71
CA ASN A 28 -6.27 -21.29 -14.00
C ASN A 28 -5.02 -20.46 -14.36
N GLY A 29 -4.54 -20.61 -15.59
CA GLY A 29 -3.62 -19.69 -16.21
C GLY A 29 -4.36 -18.37 -16.10
N TYR A 30 -3.67 -17.38 -15.54
CA TYR A 30 -4.17 -16.02 -15.48
C TYR A 30 -4.61 -15.65 -16.89
N THR A 31 -5.92 -15.77 -17.16
CA THR A 31 -6.48 -15.34 -18.43
C THR A 31 -6.34 -13.84 -18.35
N GLN A 32 -5.39 -13.29 -19.09
CA GLN A 32 -5.25 -11.86 -19.20
C GLN A 32 -6.57 -11.32 -19.73
N THR A 33 -7.34 -10.67 -18.86
CA THR A 33 -8.69 -10.20 -19.18
C THR A 33 -8.66 -9.02 -20.14
N PHE A 34 -7.59 -8.21 -20.09
CA PHE A 34 -7.30 -7.16 -21.06
C PHE A 34 -5.83 -6.70 -21.02
N GLN A 35 -5.43 -6.00 -22.08
CA GLN A 35 -4.24 -5.15 -22.12
C GLN A 35 -4.61 -3.83 -22.77
N ARG A 36 -4.33 -2.70 -22.10
CA ARG A 36 -4.60 -1.36 -22.64
C ARG A 36 -3.49 -0.40 -22.22
N ILE A 37 -3.25 0.58 -23.08
CA ILE A 37 -2.40 1.74 -22.78
C ILE A 37 -3.33 2.88 -22.36
N TYR A 38 -3.01 3.52 -21.24
CA TYR A 38 -3.77 4.64 -20.68
C TYR A 38 -2.89 5.89 -20.62
N GLY A 39 -3.52 7.06 -20.66
CA GLY A 39 -2.85 8.35 -20.51
C GLY A 39 -2.94 9.22 -21.75
N THR A 40 -2.09 10.25 -21.78
CA THR A 40 -1.99 11.25 -22.84
C THR A 40 -0.61 11.20 -23.49
N SER A 41 -0.30 12.15 -24.37
CA SER A 41 1.06 12.32 -24.92
C SER A 41 2.04 12.98 -23.94
N LEU A 42 1.58 13.36 -22.74
CA LEU A 42 2.40 13.94 -21.68
C LEU A 42 2.81 12.85 -20.66
N ASP A 43 3.52 13.25 -19.61
CA ASP A 43 3.93 12.30 -18.58
C ASP A 43 2.72 11.79 -17.78
N ASN A 44 2.56 10.47 -17.77
CA ASN A 44 1.52 9.77 -17.04
C ASN A 44 2.14 8.56 -16.33
N SER A 45 1.72 8.29 -15.10
CA SER A 45 2.15 7.09 -14.37
C SER A 45 1.05 6.56 -13.47
N PHE A 46 1.13 5.29 -13.08
CA PHE A 46 0.28 4.69 -12.06
C PHE A 46 1.13 4.25 -10.88
N SER A 47 0.60 4.37 -9.67
CA SER A 47 1.27 3.99 -8.43
C SER A 47 0.66 2.75 -7.78
N LYS A 48 -0.66 2.54 -7.95
CA LYS A 48 -1.36 1.41 -7.32
C LYS A 48 -2.59 0.98 -8.12
N VAL A 49 -2.85 -0.32 -8.16
CA VAL A 49 -4.11 -0.90 -8.66
C VAL A 49 -4.82 -1.59 -7.50
N ILE A 50 -6.11 -1.31 -7.32
CA ILE A 50 -6.93 -1.83 -6.23
C ILE A 50 -8.15 -2.54 -6.84
N PRO A 51 -8.27 -3.87 -6.68
CA PRO A 51 -9.42 -4.60 -7.19
C PRO A 51 -10.70 -4.29 -6.40
N ASP A 52 -11.81 -4.17 -7.11
CA ASP A 52 -13.16 -3.99 -6.57
C ASP A 52 -14.15 -4.91 -7.30
N GLY A 53 -14.22 -6.18 -6.84
CA GLY A 53 -14.95 -7.22 -7.56
C GLY A 53 -14.31 -7.52 -8.91
N THR A 54 -15.04 -7.27 -10.00
CA THR A 54 -14.53 -7.40 -11.38
C THR A 54 -13.95 -6.09 -11.92
N GLU A 55 -14.12 -4.98 -11.21
CA GLU A 55 -13.63 -3.66 -11.58
C GLU A 55 -12.34 -3.33 -10.84
N TYR A 56 -11.73 -2.20 -11.20
CA TYR A 56 -10.46 -1.76 -10.61
C TYR A 56 -10.48 -0.26 -10.36
N TYR A 57 -9.83 0.14 -9.27
CA TYR A 57 -9.31 1.48 -9.13
C TYR A 57 -7.83 1.51 -9.47
N VAL A 58 -7.40 2.60 -10.09
CA VAL A 58 -5.99 2.88 -10.39
C VAL A 58 -5.66 4.24 -9.82
N LEU A 59 -4.69 4.28 -8.91
CA LEU A 59 -4.05 5.51 -8.49
C LEU A 59 -2.96 5.85 -9.48
N GLY A 60 -2.90 7.11 -9.88
CA GLY A 60 -1.86 7.56 -10.79
C GLY A 60 -1.65 9.05 -10.74
N GLN A 61 -1.01 9.53 -11.79
CA GLN A 61 -0.66 10.93 -11.97
C GLN A 61 -0.79 11.30 -13.45
N ASP A 62 -1.32 12.49 -13.70
CA ASP A 62 -1.40 13.07 -15.04
C ASP A 62 -0.70 14.44 -15.08
N GLN A 63 0.16 14.63 -16.07
CA GLN A 63 0.71 15.95 -16.36
C GLN A 63 -0.30 16.76 -17.18
N PRO A 64 -0.80 17.90 -16.67
CA PRO A 64 -1.88 18.65 -17.34
C PRO A 64 -1.38 19.46 -18.56
N SER A 65 -0.11 19.86 -18.57
CA SER A 65 0.52 20.59 -19.66
C SER A 65 2.04 20.41 -19.62
N ILE A 66 2.71 20.68 -20.74
CA ILE A 66 4.18 20.68 -20.81
C ILE A 66 4.75 21.55 -19.67
N SER A 67 5.73 20.99 -18.95
CA SER A 67 6.42 21.63 -17.81
C SER A 67 5.57 21.87 -16.54
N ALA A 68 4.29 21.52 -16.54
CA ALA A 68 3.52 21.50 -15.29
C ALA A 68 3.90 20.28 -14.44
N LEU A 69 3.86 20.46 -13.12
CA LEU A 69 3.93 19.34 -12.19
C LEU A 69 2.67 18.45 -12.34
N PRO A 70 2.81 17.13 -12.16
CA PRO A 70 1.70 16.21 -12.28
C PRO A 70 0.67 16.40 -11.16
N ARG A 71 -0.55 15.94 -11.43
CA ARG A 71 -1.69 15.97 -10.50
C ARG A 71 -2.10 14.54 -10.17
N ALA A 72 -2.49 14.31 -8.92
CA ALA A 72 -2.89 13.00 -8.46
C ALA A 72 -4.22 12.60 -9.12
N THR A 73 -4.30 11.37 -9.65
CA THR A 73 -5.50 10.82 -10.26
C THR A 73 -6.00 9.56 -9.58
N VAL A 74 -7.32 9.39 -9.60
CA VAL A 74 -8.00 8.12 -9.35
C VAL A 74 -8.78 7.79 -10.62
N THR A 75 -8.55 6.61 -11.18
CA THR A 75 -9.26 6.09 -12.34
C THR A 75 -10.01 4.83 -11.97
N ARG A 76 -11.30 4.75 -12.34
CA ARG A 76 -12.11 3.53 -12.24
C ARG A 76 -12.14 2.85 -13.60
N LEU A 77 -11.81 1.57 -13.63
CA LEU A 77 -11.80 0.73 -14.80
C LEU A 77 -12.86 -0.37 -14.67
N ALA A 78 -13.54 -0.67 -15.77
CA ALA A 78 -14.38 -1.84 -15.90
C ALA A 78 -13.55 -3.12 -16.01
N ALA A 79 -14.23 -4.28 -15.98
CA ALA A 79 -13.60 -5.59 -16.07
C ALA A 79 -12.80 -5.84 -17.36
N ASP A 80 -13.13 -5.14 -18.44
CA ASP A 80 -12.46 -5.21 -19.75
C ASP A 80 -11.39 -4.12 -19.93
N GLY A 81 -11.10 -3.36 -18.87
CA GLY A 81 -10.15 -2.24 -18.86
C GLY A 81 -10.70 -0.95 -19.48
N SER A 82 -11.97 -0.86 -19.88
CA SER A 82 -12.52 0.43 -20.29
C SER A 82 -12.55 1.41 -19.10
N ILE A 83 -12.23 2.68 -19.35
CA ILE A 83 -12.30 3.73 -18.33
C ILE A 83 -13.78 4.05 -18.07
N LEU A 84 -14.21 3.87 -16.82
CA LEU A 84 -15.53 4.32 -16.35
C LEU A 84 -15.48 5.80 -15.99
N TRP A 85 -14.43 6.21 -15.27
CA TRP A 85 -14.15 7.62 -14.99
C TRP A 85 -12.71 7.82 -14.53
N THR A 86 -12.21 9.04 -14.69
CA THR A 86 -10.96 9.52 -14.08
C THR A 86 -11.24 10.82 -13.33
N LYS A 87 -10.66 10.95 -12.14
CA LYS A 87 -10.69 12.16 -11.31
C LYS A 87 -9.27 12.60 -11.04
N SER A 88 -8.96 13.84 -11.39
CA SER A 88 -7.68 14.49 -11.10
C SER A 88 -7.91 15.58 -10.06
N LEU A 89 -6.95 15.77 -9.16
CA LEU A 89 -6.91 16.94 -8.30
C LEU A 89 -6.54 18.19 -9.10
N ASP A 90 -6.92 19.36 -8.61
CA ASP A 90 -6.62 20.65 -9.26
C ASP A 90 -5.27 21.25 -8.84
N ILE A 91 -4.58 20.59 -7.91
CA ILE A 91 -3.25 20.98 -7.42
C ILE A 91 -2.17 19.96 -7.83
N PRO A 92 -0.92 20.40 -8.04
CA PRO A 92 0.23 19.52 -8.13
C PRO A 92 0.29 18.56 -6.95
N SER A 93 0.23 17.25 -7.20
CA SER A 93 0.02 16.26 -6.14
C SER A 93 0.26 14.84 -6.60
N GLN A 94 0.35 13.94 -5.63
CA GLN A 94 0.37 12.49 -5.85
C GLN A 94 -0.41 11.74 -4.78
N TRP A 95 -1.05 10.63 -5.18
CA TRP A 95 -1.55 9.61 -4.26
C TRP A 95 -0.49 8.52 -4.07
N ASN A 96 -0.08 8.31 -2.82
CA ASN A 96 0.93 7.34 -2.45
C ASN A 96 0.32 5.99 -2.09
N ASP A 97 -0.86 6.00 -1.47
CA ASP A 97 -1.57 4.79 -1.07
C ASP A 97 -3.08 5.00 -0.94
N ALA A 98 -3.83 3.90 -0.96
CA ALA A 98 -5.24 3.87 -0.62
C ALA A 98 -5.70 2.49 -0.16
N ILE A 99 -6.78 2.49 0.63
CA ILE A 99 -7.50 1.29 1.04
C ILE A 99 -8.95 1.37 0.58
N ARG A 100 -9.53 0.21 0.25
CA ARG A 100 -10.97 0.08 0.04
C ARG A 100 -11.66 0.00 1.38
N VAL A 101 -12.69 0.80 1.59
CA VAL A 101 -13.52 0.78 2.80
C VAL A 101 -14.96 0.41 2.45
N LYS A 102 -15.86 0.52 3.42
CA LYS A 102 -17.27 0.15 3.28
C LYS A 102 -17.91 0.83 2.06
N LYS A 103 -18.82 0.12 1.39
CA LYS A 103 -19.55 0.55 0.17
C LYS A 103 -18.69 0.74 -1.08
N GLY A 104 -17.43 0.28 -1.06
CA GLY A 104 -16.53 0.36 -2.20
C GLY A 104 -15.85 1.72 -2.35
N ASP A 105 -16.02 2.62 -1.38
CA ASP A 105 -15.25 3.87 -1.31
C ASP A 105 -13.75 3.57 -1.14
N LEU A 106 -12.90 4.54 -1.49
CA LEU A 106 -11.49 4.52 -1.11
C LEU A 106 -11.20 5.62 -0.09
N ILE A 107 -10.33 5.33 0.86
CA ILE A 107 -9.58 6.35 1.60
C ILE A 107 -8.18 6.41 1.00
N LEU A 108 -7.76 7.60 0.58
CA LEU A 108 -6.52 7.90 -0.14
C LEU A 108 -5.61 8.74 0.73
N VAL A 109 -4.30 8.53 0.60
CA VAL A 109 -3.26 9.34 1.23
C VAL A 109 -2.14 9.66 0.25
N GLY A 110 -1.56 10.84 0.40
CA GLY A 110 -0.59 11.37 -0.55
C GLY A 110 0.05 12.66 -0.07
N ASN A 111 0.63 13.41 -1.01
CA ASN A 111 1.20 14.73 -0.75
C ASN A 111 1.05 15.68 -1.95
N SER A 112 1.17 16.98 -1.70
CA SER A 112 1.35 17.99 -2.74
C SER A 112 2.74 17.91 -3.36
N LEU A 113 2.88 18.47 -4.56
CA LEU A 113 4.16 18.60 -5.27
C LEU A 113 4.57 20.08 -5.38
N PRO A 114 5.87 20.38 -5.42
CA PRO A 114 7.01 19.45 -5.35
C PRO A 114 7.15 18.76 -3.98
N GLY A 115 7.78 17.59 -3.94
CA GLY A 115 8.02 16.80 -2.72
C GLY A 115 9.15 17.35 -1.84
N ASP A 116 9.27 18.67 -1.75
CA ASP A 116 10.33 19.36 -1.02
C ASP A 116 9.87 19.77 0.39
N ALA A 117 10.65 20.63 1.04
CA ALA A 117 10.40 21.18 2.38
C ALA A 117 9.02 21.86 2.54
N THR A 118 8.29 22.12 1.45
CA THR A 118 6.96 22.76 1.45
C THR A 118 5.81 21.79 1.18
N ALA A 119 6.12 20.50 0.93
CA ALA A 119 5.10 19.52 0.59
C ALA A 119 4.16 19.29 1.77
N LYS A 120 2.86 19.31 1.50
CA LYS A 120 1.80 19.07 2.47
C LYS A 120 1.22 17.69 2.25
N SER A 121 0.86 17.02 3.34
CA SER A 121 0.13 15.77 3.23
C SER A 121 -1.29 16.03 2.74
N ILE A 122 -1.80 15.14 1.91
CA ILE A 122 -3.18 15.18 1.45
C ILE A 122 -3.85 13.84 1.74
N MET A 123 -5.13 13.89 2.07
CA MET A 123 -5.95 12.70 2.24
C MET A 123 -7.37 12.97 1.78
N GLY A 124 -8.03 11.95 1.25
CA GLY A 124 -9.39 12.07 0.77
C GLY A 124 -10.17 10.78 0.90
N ARG A 125 -11.50 10.90 0.87
CA ARG A 125 -12.38 9.76 0.64
C ARG A 125 -13.17 9.97 -0.63
N ILE A 126 -13.09 9.02 -1.55
CA ILE A 126 -13.78 9.05 -2.84
C ILE A 126 -14.75 7.89 -2.95
N THR A 127 -15.95 8.18 -3.45
CA THR A 127 -17.01 7.20 -3.68
C THR A 127 -16.79 6.40 -4.97
N PRO A 128 -17.49 5.27 -5.15
CA PRO A 128 -17.54 4.52 -6.41
C PRO A 128 -17.86 5.33 -7.66
N THR A 129 -18.60 6.43 -7.52
CA THR A 129 -19.00 7.30 -8.63
C THR A 129 -17.99 8.42 -8.90
N GLY A 130 -16.85 8.44 -8.21
CA GLY A 130 -15.79 9.44 -8.38
C GLY A 130 -16.07 10.77 -7.68
N THR A 131 -16.94 10.79 -6.68
CA THR A 131 -17.22 11.99 -5.87
C THR A 131 -16.44 11.92 -4.56
N TYR A 132 -15.67 12.96 -4.24
CA TYR A 132 -15.03 13.08 -2.92
C TYR A 132 -16.07 13.44 -1.86
N THR A 133 -16.22 12.61 -0.82
CA THR A 133 -17.03 12.97 0.37
C THR A 133 -16.31 13.96 1.25
N TRP A 134 -14.97 13.88 1.25
CA TRP A 134 -14.08 14.85 1.87
C TRP A 134 -12.70 14.75 1.22
N LEU A 135 -11.98 15.87 1.22
CA LEU A 135 -10.60 16.01 0.76
C LEU A 135 -9.95 17.06 1.65
N LYS A 136 -8.80 16.72 2.26
CA LYS A 136 -8.14 17.55 3.27
C LYS A 136 -6.64 17.62 2.99
N SER A 137 -6.05 18.76 3.32
CA SER A 137 -4.61 18.93 3.46
C SER A 137 -4.23 18.90 4.94
N TYR A 138 -3.05 18.38 5.24
CA TYR A 138 -2.43 18.38 6.55
C TYR A 138 -1.06 19.07 6.44
N ASP A 139 -0.84 20.04 7.32
CA ASP A 139 0.35 20.91 7.40
C ASP A 139 0.49 21.34 8.86
N ASP A 140 1.36 20.65 9.59
CA ASP A 140 1.41 20.75 11.06
C ASP A 140 2.42 21.78 11.53
N LEU A 141 3.62 21.78 10.91
CA LEU A 141 4.79 22.49 11.43
C LEU A 141 5.50 23.35 10.38
N GLY A 142 4.87 23.61 9.23
CA GLY A 142 5.42 24.47 8.17
C GLY A 142 6.66 23.89 7.46
N GLY A 143 6.88 22.58 7.62
CA GLY A 143 7.87 21.81 6.87
C GLY A 143 7.22 20.77 5.96
N ARG A 144 8.01 19.77 5.56
CA ARG A 144 7.52 18.69 4.70
C ARG A 144 6.67 17.72 5.50
N ASP A 145 5.47 17.44 5.04
CA ASP A 145 4.60 16.38 5.57
C ASP A 145 4.20 15.46 4.40
N ILE A 146 4.50 14.16 4.46
CA ILE A 146 4.13 13.19 3.41
C ILE A 146 3.46 11.96 4.03
N PHE A 147 2.21 11.69 3.65
CA PHE A 147 1.55 10.42 3.95
C PHE A 147 1.85 9.39 2.87
N LEU A 148 2.32 8.21 3.27
CA LEU A 148 2.90 7.20 2.38
C LEU A 148 2.13 5.89 2.37
N ARG A 149 1.53 5.49 3.50
CA ARG A 149 0.77 4.25 3.63
C ARG A 149 -0.47 4.46 4.46
N ILE A 150 -1.52 3.69 4.19
CA ILE A 150 -2.72 3.65 5.00
C ILE A 150 -3.22 2.23 5.16
N ILE A 151 -3.68 1.90 6.36
CA ILE A 151 -4.31 0.62 6.68
C ILE A 151 -5.59 0.81 7.50
N GLU A 152 -6.49 -0.15 7.42
CA GLU A 152 -7.56 -0.37 8.40
C GLU A 152 -7.09 -1.43 9.40
N ASN A 153 -7.18 -1.13 10.69
CA ASN A 153 -6.86 -2.08 11.74
C ASN A 153 -8.10 -2.93 12.06
N PRO A 154 -8.01 -4.28 12.05
CA PRO A 154 -9.15 -5.15 12.33
C PRO A 154 -9.53 -5.18 13.83
N VAL A 155 -8.62 -4.81 14.73
CA VAL A 155 -8.83 -4.76 16.17
C VAL A 155 -8.29 -3.42 16.71
N PRO A 156 -8.89 -2.29 16.31
CA PRO A 156 -8.42 -0.97 16.72
C PRO A 156 -8.74 -0.76 18.21
N GLN A 157 -7.86 -0.09 18.94
CA GLN A 157 -8.12 0.28 20.34
C GLN A 157 -9.36 1.18 20.47
N ASN A 158 -9.62 2.04 19.48
CA ASN A 158 -10.82 2.86 19.39
C ASN A 158 -11.52 2.60 18.05
N THR A 159 -12.67 1.93 18.09
CA THR A 159 -13.43 1.56 16.89
C THR A 159 -13.98 2.75 16.11
N ASN A 160 -14.04 3.95 16.71
CA ASN A 160 -14.36 5.18 15.99
C ASN A 160 -13.20 5.67 15.11
N TYR A 161 -11.98 5.20 15.34
CA TYR A 161 -10.77 5.59 14.62
C TYR A 161 -10.00 4.34 14.15
N PRO A 162 -10.53 3.60 13.17
CA PRO A 162 -9.95 2.31 12.77
C PRO A 162 -8.78 2.46 11.79
N TYR A 163 -8.50 3.66 11.29
CA TYR A 163 -7.54 3.87 10.21
C TYR A 163 -6.23 4.43 10.73
N TYR A 164 -5.14 3.92 10.17
CA TYR A 164 -3.79 4.30 10.54
C TYR A 164 -3.01 4.69 9.29
N ILE A 165 -2.30 5.80 9.36
CA ILE A 165 -1.50 6.35 8.28
C ILE A 165 -0.05 6.37 8.73
N LEU A 166 0.85 5.95 7.86
CA LEU A 166 2.30 6.03 8.05
C LEU A 166 2.89 7.01 7.04
N GLY A 167 3.82 7.84 7.48
CA GLY A 167 4.38 8.91 6.67
C GLY A 167 5.71 9.41 7.20
N ALA A 168 6.12 10.55 6.66
CA ALA A 168 7.35 11.25 6.99
C ALA A 168 7.04 12.72 7.28
N GLN A 169 7.75 13.31 8.24
CA GLN A 169 7.66 14.72 8.56
C GLN A 169 9.05 15.34 8.73
N LEU A 170 9.30 16.50 8.14
CA LEU A 170 10.40 17.38 8.46
C LEU A 170 9.89 18.57 9.26
N GLU A 171 10.47 18.80 10.43
CA GLU A 171 10.23 20.01 11.21
C GLU A 171 11.28 21.08 10.87
N ILE A 172 10.84 22.28 10.46
CA ILE A 172 11.73 23.42 10.13
C ILE A 172 11.69 24.45 11.28
N LEU A 173 11.79 24.02 12.54
CA LEU A 173 11.85 24.93 13.69
C LEU A 173 13.28 25.38 14.01
N GLY A 174 13.98 25.94 13.01
CA GLY A 174 15.30 26.57 13.20
C GLY A 174 16.44 25.61 13.59
N LEU A 175 16.22 24.30 13.47
CA LEU A 175 17.24 23.27 13.67
C LEU A 175 17.86 22.88 12.33
N SER A 176 19.15 22.54 12.34
CA SER A 176 19.89 22.00 11.19
C SER A 176 19.49 20.55 10.82
N GLN A 177 18.27 20.13 11.15
CA GLN A 177 17.77 18.81 10.78
C GLN A 177 17.46 18.79 9.29
N THR A 178 18.00 17.79 8.60
CA THR A 178 17.83 17.59 7.15
C THR A 178 17.09 16.29 6.83
N TRP A 179 16.73 15.52 7.85
CA TRP A 179 16.06 14.22 7.72
C TRP A 179 14.62 14.31 8.18
N ASP A 180 13.75 13.55 7.52
CA ASP A 180 12.38 13.38 8.00
C ASP A 180 12.36 12.40 9.17
N ASP A 181 11.49 12.65 10.15
CA ASP A 181 11.09 11.65 11.12
C ASP A 181 9.90 10.84 10.60
N VAL A 182 9.86 9.55 10.93
CA VAL A 182 8.68 8.73 10.66
C VAL A 182 7.50 9.20 11.53
N VAL A 183 6.32 9.31 10.94
CA VAL A 183 5.08 9.63 11.65
C VAL A 183 4.02 8.57 11.46
N MET A 184 3.28 8.28 12.54
CA MET A 184 2.06 7.49 12.50
C MET A 184 0.88 8.33 12.97
N MET A 185 -0.23 8.28 12.23
CA MET A 185 -1.44 9.03 12.52
C MET A 185 -2.64 8.09 12.59
N ASN A 186 -3.54 8.32 13.56
CA ASN A 186 -4.79 7.59 13.70
C ASN A 186 -5.98 8.49 13.36
N ILE A 187 -6.85 8.05 12.45
CA ILE A 187 -7.97 8.83 11.93
C ILE A 187 -9.28 8.02 11.92
N ASN A 188 -10.40 8.75 11.85
CA ASN A 188 -11.72 8.17 11.65
C ASN A 188 -12.16 8.19 10.18
N ASP A 189 -13.35 7.65 9.94
CA ASP A 189 -14.00 7.51 8.63
C ASP A 189 -14.29 8.84 7.92
N ASN A 190 -14.28 9.95 8.66
CA ASN A 190 -14.44 11.32 8.15
C ASN A 190 -13.10 12.05 7.95
N GLY A 191 -11.98 11.34 8.09
CA GLY A 191 -10.64 11.93 8.05
C GLY A 191 -10.41 12.91 9.19
N ASN A 192 -11.03 12.72 10.35
CA ASN A 192 -10.73 13.49 11.55
C ASN A 192 -9.67 12.77 12.36
N PHE A 193 -8.79 13.58 12.94
CA PHE A 193 -7.65 13.17 13.72
C PHE A 193 -8.03 12.65 15.12
N ASN A 194 -7.30 11.63 15.60
CA ASN A 194 -7.29 11.21 17.00
C ASN A 194 -5.96 11.62 17.65
N TRP A 195 -4.87 11.05 17.15
CA TRP A 195 -3.51 11.27 17.65
C TRP A 195 -2.47 11.05 16.55
N LYS A 196 -1.27 11.59 16.79
CA LYS A 196 -0.07 11.47 15.98
C LYS A 196 1.08 11.04 16.87
N LYS A 197 1.89 10.11 16.38
CA LYS A 197 3.17 9.72 16.95
C LYS A 197 4.27 10.13 15.99
N VAL A 198 5.28 10.81 16.50
CA VAL A 198 6.53 11.09 15.80
C VAL A 198 7.60 10.18 16.39
N TYR A 199 8.31 9.45 15.53
CA TYR A 199 9.41 8.59 15.92
C TYR A 199 10.72 9.32 15.60
N THR A 200 11.18 10.11 16.57
CA THR A 200 12.38 10.92 16.41
C THR A 200 13.65 10.07 16.43
N SER A 201 14.59 10.37 15.54
CA SER A 201 15.85 9.63 15.42
C SER A 201 17.05 10.52 15.17
N ASN A 202 18.24 10.01 15.49
CA ASN A 202 19.52 10.67 15.19
C ASN A 202 20.16 10.16 13.90
N SER A 203 19.35 9.53 13.05
CA SER A 203 19.71 8.78 11.87
C SER A 203 18.56 8.92 10.90
N ASP A 204 18.86 8.96 9.61
CA ASP A 204 17.82 8.86 8.59
C ASP A 204 17.17 7.46 8.67
N ASP A 205 15.93 7.43 9.16
CA ASP A 205 15.14 6.22 9.30
C ASP A 205 13.82 6.32 8.54
N GLU A 206 13.66 5.38 7.63
CA GLU A 206 12.59 5.37 6.65
C GLU A 206 11.75 4.11 6.83
N PHE A 207 11.42 3.74 8.07
CA PHE A 207 10.57 2.56 8.34
C PHE A 207 9.08 2.77 8.03
N PHE A 208 8.78 3.71 7.13
CA PHE A 208 7.47 3.98 6.54
C PHE A 208 7.21 3.24 5.21
N ARG A 209 8.13 2.38 4.75
CA ARG A 209 8.05 1.76 3.41
C ARG A 209 6.95 0.72 3.30
N ASP A 210 6.68 -0.02 4.38
CA ASP A 210 5.58 -0.97 4.43
C ASP A 210 4.88 -0.97 5.78
N PHE A 211 3.59 -1.30 5.75
CA PHE A 211 2.70 -1.16 6.90
C PHE A 211 1.56 -2.18 6.82
N MET A 212 1.38 -2.98 7.88
CA MET A 212 0.23 -3.87 7.98
C MET A 212 -0.29 -3.99 9.40
N ALA A 213 -1.59 -4.19 9.54
CA ALA A 213 -2.18 -4.61 10.80
C ALA A 213 -2.08 -6.13 10.94
N LEU A 214 -1.75 -6.57 12.15
CA LEU A 214 -1.73 -7.97 12.56
C LEU A 214 -3.12 -8.36 13.11
N PRO A 215 -3.47 -9.66 13.13
CA PRO A 215 -4.78 -10.12 13.59
C PRO A 215 -5.13 -9.76 15.04
N ASN A 216 -4.12 -9.48 15.87
CA ASN A 216 -4.28 -9.04 17.26
C ASN A 216 -4.43 -7.52 17.42
N GLY A 217 -4.41 -6.75 16.33
CA GLY A 217 -4.50 -5.29 16.32
C GLY A 217 -3.16 -4.56 16.47
N GLU A 218 -2.07 -5.26 16.75
CA GLU A 218 -0.73 -4.68 16.62
C GLU A 218 -0.43 -4.38 15.15
N MET A 219 0.58 -3.56 14.89
CA MET A 219 0.93 -3.20 13.51
C MET A 219 2.41 -3.41 13.27
N LEU A 220 2.72 -4.07 12.15
CA LEU A 220 4.08 -4.23 11.65
C LEU A 220 4.40 -3.06 10.72
N ILE A 221 5.49 -2.36 11.01
CA ILE A 221 6.07 -1.33 10.15
C ILE A 221 7.46 -1.76 9.72
N SER A 222 7.85 -1.47 8.49
CA SER A 222 9.19 -1.80 8.00
C SER A 222 9.71 -0.81 6.96
N GLY A 223 11.04 -0.82 6.80
CA GLY A 223 11.73 0.01 5.82
C GLY A 223 13.22 -0.07 5.97
N SER A 224 13.88 1.07 5.79
CA SER A 224 15.33 1.22 5.83
C SER A 224 15.76 2.11 6.98
N ARG A 225 16.98 1.90 7.46
CA ARG A 225 17.71 2.87 8.29
C ARG A 225 19.11 3.03 7.75
N LEU A 226 19.53 4.27 7.58
CA LEU A 226 20.86 4.63 7.12
C LEU A 226 21.85 4.35 8.25
N ASN A 227 22.84 3.50 7.99
CA ASN A 227 23.93 3.29 8.95
C ASN A 227 25.11 4.24 8.65
N ARG A 228 26.11 4.26 9.55
CA ARG A 228 27.30 5.14 9.45
C ARG A 228 28.12 4.99 8.16
N GLN A 229 27.85 4.00 7.31
CA GLN A 229 28.61 3.69 6.09
C GLN A 229 27.79 3.84 4.80
N SER A 230 26.61 4.48 4.86
CA SER A 230 25.69 4.66 3.71
C SER A 230 24.95 3.38 3.29
N ASP A 231 25.06 2.29 4.05
CA ASP A 231 24.28 1.09 3.82
C ASP A 231 22.91 1.21 4.51
N HIS A 232 21.86 0.89 3.76
CA HIS A 232 20.50 0.92 4.28
C HIS A 232 20.17 -0.41 4.96
N SER A 233 20.35 -0.49 6.27
CA SER A 233 19.94 -1.67 7.02
C SER A 233 18.41 -1.80 6.99
N GLY A 234 17.92 -3.00 6.74
CA GLY A 234 16.52 -3.32 6.83
C GLY A 234 16.04 -3.22 8.28
N ILE A 235 14.85 -2.67 8.49
CA ILE A 235 14.29 -2.49 9.82
C ILE A 235 12.83 -2.91 9.84
N PHE A 236 12.43 -3.55 10.93
CA PHE A 236 11.02 -3.85 11.20
C PHE A 236 10.72 -3.63 12.69
N TYR A 237 9.55 -3.06 12.95
CA TYR A 237 9.01 -2.87 14.29
C TYR A 237 7.59 -3.41 14.37
N ILE A 238 7.25 -3.98 15.51
CA ILE A 238 5.87 -4.21 15.92
C ILE A 238 5.48 -3.05 16.84
N THR A 239 4.35 -2.44 16.54
CA THR A 239 3.78 -1.34 17.30
C THR A 239 2.44 -1.74 17.90
N SER A 240 2.16 -1.16 19.06
CA SER A 240 0.86 -1.17 19.71
C SER A 240 -0.14 -0.28 18.94
N ASN A 241 -1.42 -0.43 19.25
CA ASN A 241 -2.53 0.36 18.70
C ASN A 241 -2.41 1.88 18.95
N ASP A 242 -1.59 2.31 19.91
CA ASP A 242 -1.29 3.72 20.20
C ASP A 242 0.00 4.22 19.52
N GLY A 243 0.59 3.39 18.65
CA GLY A 243 1.85 3.67 17.97
C GLY A 243 3.10 3.43 18.82
N THR A 244 3.00 2.91 20.05
CA THR A 244 4.19 2.57 20.85
C THR A 244 4.93 1.38 20.23
N ILE A 245 6.24 1.49 20.01
CA ILE A 245 7.08 0.36 19.56
C ILE A 245 7.18 -0.67 20.69
N LEU A 246 6.71 -1.89 20.43
CA LEU A 246 6.74 -3.01 21.37
C LEU A 246 8.00 -3.85 21.22
N SER A 247 8.41 -4.08 19.96
CA SER A 247 9.61 -4.84 19.62
C SER A 247 10.07 -4.50 18.21
N GLY A 248 11.30 -4.89 17.86
CA GLY A 248 11.78 -4.80 16.48
C GLY A 248 13.23 -5.19 16.35
N LYS A 249 13.72 -5.16 15.10
CA LYS A 249 15.11 -5.51 14.78
C LYS A 249 15.60 -4.67 13.62
N ILE A 250 16.88 -4.30 13.72
CA ILE A 250 17.65 -3.76 12.60
C ILE A 250 18.51 -4.92 12.08
N ALA A 251 18.29 -5.28 10.83
CA ALA A 251 19.04 -6.32 10.15
C ALA A 251 20.11 -5.64 9.27
N THR A 252 21.36 -5.64 9.75
CA THR A 252 22.49 -5.00 9.05
C THR A 252 23.01 -5.79 7.86
N TRP A 253 22.52 -7.02 7.67
CA TRP A 253 22.92 -7.96 6.62
C TRP A 253 21.91 -8.06 5.47
N MET A 254 20.85 -7.25 5.51
CA MET A 254 19.84 -7.17 4.46
C MET A 254 19.28 -5.75 4.39
N ASN A 255 18.85 -5.32 3.22
CA ASN A 255 18.24 -4.01 3.01
C ASN A 255 16.72 -4.15 2.92
N TYR A 256 15.98 -3.04 2.90
CA TYR A 256 14.51 -3.10 2.75
C TYR A 256 14.03 -3.93 1.55
N PRO A 257 14.64 -3.87 0.36
CA PRO A 257 14.22 -4.71 -0.78
C PRO A 257 14.25 -6.21 -0.44
N ASP A 258 15.21 -6.66 0.37
CA ASP A 258 15.29 -8.06 0.81
C ASP A 258 14.14 -8.41 1.77
N ILE A 259 13.75 -7.46 2.64
CA ILE A 259 12.59 -7.60 3.52
C ILE A 259 11.29 -7.67 2.71
N ALA A 260 11.12 -6.78 1.74
CA ALA A 260 9.94 -6.75 0.87
C ALA A 260 9.83 -8.01 0.01
N ALA A 261 10.95 -8.54 -0.50
CA ALA A 261 10.98 -9.80 -1.26
C ALA A 261 10.63 -11.00 -0.38
N ALA A 262 11.08 -11.00 0.88
CA ALA A 262 10.79 -12.03 1.86
C ALA A 262 9.31 -12.15 2.26
N GLN A 263 8.52 -11.07 2.17
CA GLN A 263 7.08 -11.13 2.44
C GLN A 263 6.33 -12.06 1.49
N LYS A 264 6.87 -12.30 0.28
CA LYS A 264 6.30 -13.29 -0.65
C LYS A 264 6.61 -14.75 -0.26
N TRP A 265 7.55 -14.99 0.67
CA TRP A 265 7.97 -16.33 1.07
C TRP A 265 8.39 -16.42 2.56
N ARG A 266 7.47 -16.83 3.42
CA ARG A 266 7.74 -17.72 4.57
C ARG A 266 8.74 -17.27 5.67
N ILE A 267 8.97 -15.98 5.93
CA ILE A 267 9.88 -15.56 7.03
C ILE A 267 9.22 -15.53 8.44
N PHE A 268 7.89 -15.49 8.55
CA PHE A 268 7.24 -15.21 9.85
C PHE A 268 7.02 -16.42 10.78
N TYR A 269 7.44 -17.64 10.41
CA TYR A 269 7.32 -18.82 11.28
C TYR A 269 8.57 -19.12 12.14
N GLY A 270 9.66 -18.36 11.97
CA GLY A 270 10.97 -18.71 12.55
C GLY A 270 11.42 -17.91 13.77
N PHE A 271 10.64 -16.95 14.27
CA PHE A 271 11.04 -16.10 15.39
C PHE A 271 10.13 -16.33 16.59
N LYS A 272 10.42 -17.41 17.34
CA LYS A 272 10.08 -17.56 18.75
C LYS A 272 11.36 -17.60 19.55
#